data_AF-A0A5R9DTW5-F1
#
_entry.id   AF-A0A5R9DTW5-F1
#
_cell.length_a   1.000
_cell.length_b   1.000
_cell.length_c   1.000
_cell.angle_alpha   90.00
_cell.angle_beta   90.00
_cell.angle_gamma   90.00
#
_symmetry.space_group_name_H-M   'P 1'
#
loop_
_entity.id
_entity.type
_entity.pdbx_description
1 polymer ?
#
loop_
_entity_poly.entity_id
_entity_poly.type
_entity_poly.pdbx_seq_one_letter_code
_entity_poly.pdbx_strand_id
1 'polypeptide(L)'
;MKTIDDVREAFAVLPERVTAAQIAEATGRKHINNWTPDPTFPGEVARSGRTIYRDRDAVLKWYAAQSFSRADRSGPRNLAAQVLAARPARVLMDFGELAELLHLTRRAVYKYAERYPAGEVADPFPPTDYDGKTSWSQVRAWLLRHNDPIPQPDEHGTRVWAEVRAWLMKHAADGAEPRADGTVYLDELGLTVGQRDVIERARIARASGIGVPSEWLAEAIHLEEPGQAEWLAELLDLEDAGRAALRVQDTPVPQEPRRMRPTALARELGLKASTIKYFARTYTPGTSEDPFPEKDSSSAYDVAEAREWLIRNRKLPVDQSPPAGA
;
A
#
# COMPACT_ATOMS: atom_id res chain seq x y z
N MET A 1 25.98 -5.55 -8.33
CA MET A 1 26.36 -5.79 -9.74
C MET A 1 27.34 -6.97 -9.72
N LYS A 2 27.22 -7.96 -10.60
CA LYS A 2 28.20 -9.07 -10.66
C LYS A 2 29.55 -8.53 -11.17
N THR A 3 30.66 -9.17 -10.79
CA THR A 3 31.98 -8.80 -11.33
C THR A 3 32.10 -9.26 -12.78
N ILE A 4 33.04 -8.68 -13.55
CA ILE A 4 33.26 -9.07 -14.95
C ILE A 4 33.65 -10.54 -15.07
N ASP A 5 34.36 -11.08 -14.07
CA ASP A 5 34.78 -12.48 -14.03
C ASP A 5 33.58 -13.40 -13.76
N ASP A 6 32.67 -13.04 -12.85
CA ASP A 6 31.42 -13.80 -12.62
C ASP A 6 30.54 -13.83 -13.88
N VAL A 7 30.57 -12.76 -14.67
CA VAL A 7 29.83 -12.68 -15.93
C VAL A 7 30.54 -13.51 -17.00
N ARG A 8 31.87 -13.38 -17.17
CA ARG A 8 32.64 -14.21 -18.10
C ARG A 8 32.50 -15.70 -17.80
N GLU A 9 32.55 -16.11 -16.53
CA GLU A 9 32.34 -17.49 -16.10
C GLU A 9 30.92 -17.97 -16.43
N ALA A 10 29.90 -17.15 -16.16
CA ALA A 10 28.52 -17.50 -16.50
C ALA A 10 28.29 -17.66 -18.01
N PHE A 11 29.02 -16.91 -18.83
CA PHE A 11 28.96 -16.97 -20.29
C PHE A 11 29.92 -18.03 -20.89
N ALA A 12 30.90 -18.56 -20.15
CA ALA A 12 31.83 -19.58 -20.63
C ALA A 12 31.13 -20.90 -21.02
N VAL A 13 29.91 -21.11 -20.52
CA VAL A 13 29.06 -22.28 -20.84
C VAL A 13 28.34 -22.10 -22.19
N LEU A 14 28.30 -20.89 -22.73
CA LEU A 14 27.73 -20.61 -24.05
C LEU A 14 28.79 -20.87 -25.15
N PRO A 15 28.36 -21.26 -26.35
CA PRO A 15 29.27 -21.35 -27.48
C PRO A 15 30.02 -20.02 -27.68
N GLU A 16 31.33 -20.08 -27.98
CA GLU A 16 32.19 -18.91 -28.23
C GLU A 16 31.68 -17.97 -29.35
N ARG A 17 30.65 -18.41 -30.08
CA ARG A 17 30.08 -17.75 -31.26
C ARG A 17 28.80 -16.96 -30.98
N VAL A 18 28.34 -16.92 -29.73
CA VAL A 18 27.11 -16.21 -29.35
C VAL A 18 27.32 -14.70 -29.33
N THR A 19 26.51 -13.97 -30.10
CA THR A 19 26.56 -12.50 -30.18
C THR A 19 25.56 -11.81 -29.24
N ALA A 20 25.79 -10.52 -28.95
CA ALA A 20 24.83 -9.69 -28.22
C ALA A 20 23.46 -9.62 -28.90
N ALA A 21 23.43 -9.62 -30.25
CA ALA A 21 22.19 -9.61 -31.01
C ALA A 21 21.38 -10.90 -30.79
N GLN A 22 22.02 -12.07 -30.77
CA GLN A 22 21.34 -13.35 -30.49
C GLN A 22 20.87 -13.46 -29.05
N ILE A 23 21.62 -12.90 -28.09
CA ILE A 23 21.14 -12.81 -26.71
C ILE A 23 19.94 -11.88 -26.63
N ALA A 24 19.94 -10.75 -27.36
CA ALA A 24 18.82 -9.82 -27.37
C ALA A 24 17.58 -10.44 -28.02
N GLU A 25 17.77 -11.13 -29.15
CA GLU A 25 16.71 -11.83 -29.89
C GLU A 25 16.13 -13.00 -29.08
N ALA A 26 16.97 -13.79 -28.43
CA ALA A 26 16.53 -14.91 -27.59
C ALA A 26 15.81 -14.45 -26.33
N THR A 27 16.30 -13.41 -25.65
CA THR A 27 15.85 -13.04 -24.31
C THR A 27 14.92 -11.82 -24.27
N GLY A 28 14.76 -11.11 -25.39
CA GLY A 28 14.02 -9.86 -25.49
C GLY A 28 14.70 -8.66 -24.82
N ARG A 29 15.95 -8.79 -24.36
CA ARG A 29 16.66 -7.75 -23.61
C ARG A 29 17.62 -6.96 -24.50
N LYS A 30 17.31 -5.69 -24.73
CA LYS A 30 18.04 -4.80 -25.64
C LYS A 30 19.37 -4.24 -25.08
N HIS A 31 19.64 -4.36 -23.78
CA HIS A 31 20.79 -3.73 -23.11
C HIS A 31 21.71 -4.75 -22.42
N ILE A 32 22.17 -5.76 -23.16
CA ILE A 32 23.12 -6.75 -22.64
C ILE A 32 24.48 -6.12 -22.33
N ASN A 33 24.83 -5.03 -23.01
CA ASN A 33 26.03 -4.24 -22.74
C ASN A 33 26.01 -3.59 -21.33
N ASN A 34 24.87 -3.57 -20.63
CA ASN A 34 24.82 -3.13 -19.23
C ASN A 34 25.21 -4.26 -18.26
N TRP A 35 25.47 -5.47 -18.74
CA TRP A 35 25.85 -6.61 -17.91
C TRP A 35 27.36 -6.70 -17.72
N THR A 36 28.14 -6.04 -18.59
CA THR A 36 29.60 -5.98 -18.50
C THR A 36 30.06 -4.58 -18.93
N PRO A 37 31.05 -3.98 -18.26
CA PRO A 37 31.62 -2.69 -18.67
C PRO A 37 32.47 -2.78 -19.96
N ASP A 38 32.68 -3.98 -20.51
CA ASP A 38 33.42 -4.20 -21.76
C ASP A 38 32.47 -4.11 -22.97
N PRO A 39 32.59 -3.06 -23.81
CA PRO A 39 31.73 -2.87 -24.99
C PRO A 39 32.05 -3.85 -26.12
N THR A 40 33.17 -4.58 -26.03
CA THR A 40 33.59 -5.58 -27.02
C THR A 40 33.10 -6.99 -26.68
N PHE A 41 32.44 -7.17 -25.53
CA PHE A 41 31.86 -8.45 -25.11
C PHE A 41 30.39 -8.59 -25.58
N PRO A 42 29.96 -9.73 -26.15
CA PRO A 42 30.67 -11.00 -26.35
C PRO A 42 31.46 -11.09 -27.68
N GLY A 43 31.67 -9.98 -28.38
CA GLY A 43 32.45 -9.92 -29.62
C GLY A 43 31.60 -10.02 -30.90
N GLU A 44 32.13 -9.51 -32.01
CA GLU A 44 31.58 -9.72 -33.34
C GLU A 44 32.27 -10.92 -33.98
N VAL A 45 31.52 -11.98 -34.25
CA VAL A 45 32.03 -13.17 -34.94
C VAL A 45 31.36 -13.24 -36.30
N ALA A 46 32.13 -13.13 -37.38
CA ALA A 46 31.57 -13.26 -38.73
C ALA A 46 31.16 -14.72 -38.99
N ARG A 47 29.89 -15.01 -39.35
CA ARG A 47 29.48 -16.19 -40.16
C ARG A 47 27.97 -16.34 -40.45
N SER A 48 27.70 -17.21 -41.43
CA SER A 48 26.42 -17.55 -42.07
C SER A 48 25.96 -19.01 -41.81
N GLY A 49 24.65 -19.29 -41.98
CA GLY A 49 24.09 -20.65 -42.09
C GLY A 49 23.29 -21.18 -40.87
N ARG A 50 22.91 -22.48 -40.91
CA ARG A 50 22.07 -23.19 -39.90
C ARG A 50 22.60 -23.17 -38.46
N THR A 51 23.85 -22.79 -38.24
CA THR A 51 24.49 -22.62 -36.93
C THR A 51 23.87 -21.49 -36.10
N ILE A 52 23.34 -20.44 -36.75
CA ILE A 52 22.71 -19.29 -36.07
C ILE A 52 21.54 -19.71 -35.17
N TYR A 53 20.71 -20.66 -35.64
CA TYR A 53 19.56 -21.15 -34.89
C TYR A 53 19.96 -22.05 -33.71
N ARG A 54 21.01 -22.87 -33.88
CA ARG A 54 21.53 -23.73 -32.79
C ARG A 54 22.13 -22.91 -31.65
N ASP A 55 22.84 -21.83 -31.98
CA ASP A 55 23.43 -20.93 -30.99
C ASP A 55 22.34 -20.13 -30.27
N ARG A 56 21.27 -19.72 -30.97
CA ARG A 56 20.08 -19.09 -30.37
C ARG A 56 19.37 -20.03 -29.37
N ASP A 57 19.19 -21.30 -29.72
CA ASP A 57 18.57 -22.29 -28.81
C ASP A 57 19.46 -22.57 -27.59
N ALA A 58 20.79 -22.58 -27.76
CA ALA A 58 21.74 -22.70 -26.65
C ALA A 58 21.63 -21.52 -25.69
N VAL A 59 21.45 -20.30 -26.21
CA VAL A 59 21.21 -19.09 -25.39
C VAL A 59 19.88 -19.15 -24.65
N LEU A 60 18.81 -19.60 -25.31
CA LEU A 60 17.50 -19.78 -24.66
C LEU A 60 17.58 -20.81 -23.53
N LYS A 61 18.23 -21.96 -23.80
CA LYS A 61 18.41 -23.03 -22.81
C LYS A 61 19.26 -22.56 -21.63
N TRP A 62 20.36 -21.84 -21.89
CA TRP A 62 21.18 -21.23 -20.84
C TRP A 62 20.39 -20.20 -20.06
N TYR A 63 19.67 -19.29 -20.73
CA TYR A 63 18.88 -18.25 -20.10
C TYR A 63 17.83 -18.87 -19.19
N ALA A 64 17.06 -19.85 -19.66
CA ALA A 64 16.06 -20.57 -18.87
C ALA A 64 16.63 -21.33 -17.66
N ALA A 65 17.91 -21.75 -17.70
CA ALA A 65 18.58 -22.38 -16.57
C ALA A 65 19.04 -21.40 -15.49
N GLN A 66 19.10 -20.10 -15.78
CA GLN A 66 19.54 -19.09 -14.82
C GLN A 66 18.51 -18.86 -13.72
N SER A 67 18.98 -18.67 -12.49
CA SER A 67 18.11 -18.35 -11.35
C SER A 67 17.27 -17.08 -11.54
N PHE A 68 17.68 -16.18 -12.44
CA PHE A 68 17.02 -14.90 -12.67
C PHE A 68 15.91 -14.93 -13.75
N SER A 69 15.75 -16.03 -14.48
CA SER A 69 14.79 -16.21 -15.58
C SER A 69 13.68 -17.21 -15.24
N ARG A 70 13.79 -17.89 -14.11
CA ARG A 70 12.78 -18.82 -13.63
C ARG A 70 11.44 -18.10 -13.46
N ALA A 71 10.35 -18.77 -13.86
CA ALA A 71 8.99 -18.22 -13.79
C ALA A 71 8.53 -17.93 -12.35
N ASP A 72 9.17 -18.56 -11.37
CA ASP A 72 8.96 -18.40 -9.91
C ASP A 72 9.79 -17.26 -9.29
N ARG A 73 10.43 -16.40 -10.09
CA ARG A 73 11.29 -15.35 -9.55
C ARG A 73 10.50 -14.27 -8.82
N SER A 74 10.48 -14.36 -7.50
CA SER A 74 10.00 -13.32 -6.58
C SER A 74 10.96 -12.14 -6.54
N GLY A 75 10.55 -11.02 -7.15
CA GLY A 75 10.97 -9.64 -6.82
C GLY A 75 12.46 -9.33 -6.61
N PRO A 76 12.76 -8.14 -6.06
CA PRO A 76 14.01 -7.83 -5.37
C PRO A 76 14.30 -8.88 -4.28
N ARG A 77 15.55 -9.33 -4.17
CA ARG A 77 15.96 -10.26 -3.08
C ARG A 77 15.63 -9.62 -1.73
N ASN A 78 15.05 -10.42 -0.82
CA ASN A 78 14.68 -10.02 0.54
C ASN A 78 13.57 -8.96 0.64
N LEU A 79 12.77 -8.72 -0.41
CA LEU A 79 11.69 -7.72 -0.35
C LEU A 79 10.73 -7.97 0.81
N ALA A 80 10.35 -9.22 1.09
CA ALA A 80 9.50 -9.55 2.23
C ALA A 80 10.14 -9.11 3.56
N ALA A 81 11.42 -9.43 3.77
CA ALA A 81 12.14 -9.00 4.98
C ALA A 81 12.28 -7.46 5.07
N GLN A 82 12.51 -6.79 3.94
CA GLN A 82 12.54 -5.32 3.87
C GLN A 82 11.19 -4.71 4.24
N VAL A 83 10.09 -5.26 3.70
CA VAL A 83 8.72 -4.82 3.98
C VAL A 83 8.36 -5.03 5.45
N LEU A 84 8.78 -6.14 6.06
CA LEU A 84 8.58 -6.40 7.49
C LEU A 84 9.40 -5.44 8.37
N ALA A 85 10.63 -5.10 7.95
CA ALA A 85 11.51 -4.22 8.70
C ALA A 85 11.22 -2.71 8.49
N ALA A 86 10.48 -2.35 7.45
CA ALA A 86 10.28 -0.96 7.07
C ALA A 86 9.46 -0.21 8.14
N ARG A 87 9.96 0.97 8.53
CA ARG A 87 9.27 1.87 9.46
C ARG A 87 8.81 3.11 8.70
N PRO A 88 7.52 3.20 8.32
CA PRO A 88 7.03 4.31 7.52
C PRO A 88 7.05 5.62 8.29
N ALA A 89 7.50 6.71 7.64
CA ALA A 89 7.40 8.05 8.22
C ALA A 89 5.98 8.63 8.15
N ARG A 90 5.18 8.20 7.16
CA ARG A 90 3.85 8.74 6.82
C ARG A 90 2.89 7.60 6.46
N VAL A 91 1.58 7.82 6.58
CA VAL A 91 0.54 6.86 6.17
C VAL A 91 0.48 6.72 4.65
N LEU A 92 0.36 7.85 3.98
CA LEU A 92 0.27 7.96 2.53
C LEU A 92 1.63 8.36 1.97
N MET A 93 2.09 7.62 0.96
CA MET A 93 3.40 7.82 0.34
C MET A 93 3.31 7.85 -1.18
N ASP A 94 4.08 8.73 -1.80
CA ASP A 94 4.29 8.66 -3.25
C ASP A 94 5.28 7.52 -3.62
N PHE A 95 5.42 7.24 -4.91
CA PHE A 95 6.30 6.16 -5.38
C PHE A 95 7.79 6.43 -5.17
N GLY A 96 8.19 7.69 -4.97
CA GLY A 96 9.54 8.05 -4.56
C GLY A 96 9.79 7.68 -3.10
N GLU A 97 8.89 8.09 -2.21
CA GLU A 97 8.92 7.77 -0.78
C GLU A 97 8.88 6.24 -0.55
N LEU A 98 8.00 5.51 -1.26
CA LEU A 98 7.97 4.04 -1.21
C LEU A 98 9.26 3.39 -1.69
N ALA A 99 9.89 3.95 -2.73
CA ALA A 99 11.14 3.45 -3.27
C ALA A 99 12.29 3.66 -2.27
N GLU A 100 12.36 4.81 -1.63
CA GLU A 100 13.34 5.09 -0.58
C GLU A 100 13.15 4.16 0.62
N LEU A 101 11.91 4.00 1.10
CA LEU A 101 11.57 3.15 2.23
C LEU A 101 11.96 1.68 2.01
N LEU A 102 11.73 1.17 0.79
CA LEU A 102 11.99 -0.23 0.44
C LEU A 102 13.40 -0.45 -0.15
N HIS A 103 14.23 0.59 -0.24
CA HIS A 103 15.52 0.56 -0.93
C HIS A 103 15.41 0.03 -2.38
N LEU A 104 14.35 0.44 -3.07
CA LEU A 104 14.08 0.14 -4.46
C LEU A 104 14.33 1.37 -5.34
N THR A 105 14.31 1.16 -6.65
CA THR A 105 14.24 2.29 -7.59
C THR A 105 12.79 2.72 -7.78
N ARG A 106 12.54 4.01 -7.99
CA ARG A 106 11.19 4.52 -8.33
C ARG A 106 10.55 3.76 -9.50
N ARG A 107 11.34 3.41 -10.53
CA ARG A 107 10.88 2.61 -11.67
C ARG A 107 10.46 1.18 -11.27
N ALA A 108 11.09 0.58 -10.27
CA ALA A 108 10.71 -0.74 -9.79
C ALA A 108 9.34 -0.71 -9.09
N VAL A 109 9.06 0.32 -8.28
CA VAL A 109 7.74 0.50 -7.66
C VAL A 109 6.68 0.77 -8.73
N TYR A 110 6.96 1.67 -9.68
CA TYR A 110 6.05 1.97 -10.79
C TYR A 110 5.71 0.73 -11.64
N LYS A 111 6.66 -0.19 -11.82
CA LYS A 111 6.42 -1.45 -12.54
C LYS A 111 5.39 -2.37 -11.85
N TYR A 112 5.21 -2.28 -10.53
CA TYR A 112 4.14 -3.02 -9.87
C TYR A 112 2.78 -2.44 -10.27
N ALA A 113 2.62 -1.12 -10.24
CA ALA A 113 1.38 -0.46 -10.70
C ALA A 113 1.08 -0.74 -12.19
N GLU A 114 2.10 -0.70 -13.08
CA GLU A 114 1.92 -1.04 -14.50
C GLU A 114 1.51 -2.49 -14.73
N ARG A 115 2.06 -3.43 -13.94
CA ARG A 115 1.85 -4.87 -14.14
C ARG A 115 0.54 -5.35 -13.51
N TYR A 116 0.05 -4.65 -12.49
CA TYR A 116 -1.15 -4.99 -11.75
C TYR A 116 -2.12 -3.80 -11.69
N PRO A 117 -2.64 -3.33 -12.86
CA PRO A 117 -3.52 -2.17 -12.90
C PRO A 117 -4.90 -2.47 -12.32
N ALA A 118 -5.48 -1.48 -11.65
CA ALA A 118 -6.83 -1.57 -11.11
C ALA A 118 -7.87 -1.86 -12.21
N GLY A 119 -8.76 -2.81 -11.95
CA GLY A 119 -9.86 -3.17 -12.86
C GLY A 119 -9.51 -4.18 -13.98
N GLU A 120 -8.23 -4.51 -14.19
CA GLU A 120 -7.82 -5.48 -15.23
C GLU A 120 -7.32 -6.80 -14.64
N VAL A 121 -6.78 -6.77 -13.42
CA VAL A 121 -6.25 -7.96 -12.74
C VAL A 121 -7.04 -8.26 -11.47
N ALA A 122 -7.09 -9.54 -11.09
CA ALA A 122 -7.80 -10.00 -9.90
C ALA A 122 -7.18 -9.48 -8.58
N ASP A 123 -5.87 -9.21 -8.57
CA ASP A 123 -5.16 -8.64 -7.42
C ASP A 123 -4.35 -7.41 -7.83
N PRO A 124 -5.00 -6.23 -7.98
CA PRO A 124 -4.34 -5.03 -8.43
C PRO A 124 -3.39 -4.47 -7.37
N PHE A 125 -2.35 -3.76 -7.82
CA PHE A 125 -1.50 -2.97 -6.95
C PHE A 125 -2.36 -1.87 -6.27
N PRO A 126 -2.10 -1.53 -4.99
CA PRO A 126 -2.93 -0.59 -4.28
C PRO A 126 -3.04 0.76 -5.01
N PRO A 127 -4.26 1.33 -5.12
CA PRO A 127 -4.50 2.53 -5.88
C PRO A 127 -3.89 3.75 -5.20
N THR A 128 -3.62 4.78 -5.99
CA THR A 128 -3.26 6.10 -5.46
C THR A 128 -4.50 6.91 -5.13
N ASP A 129 -4.41 7.77 -4.12
CA ASP A 129 -5.38 8.82 -3.82
C ASP A 129 -5.34 9.96 -4.85
N TYR A 130 -6.12 11.01 -4.62
CA TYR A 130 -6.17 12.21 -5.48
C TYR A 130 -4.83 12.96 -5.56
N ASP A 131 -3.96 12.83 -4.56
CA ASP A 131 -2.64 13.43 -4.52
C ASP A 131 -1.56 12.53 -5.15
N GLY A 132 -1.94 11.36 -5.68
CA GLY A 132 -1.01 10.40 -6.26
C GLY A 132 -0.22 9.58 -5.23
N LYS A 133 -0.71 9.51 -3.98
CA LYS A 133 -0.09 8.77 -2.88
C LYS A 133 -0.83 7.48 -2.59
N THR A 134 -0.12 6.50 -2.05
CA THR A 134 -0.66 5.17 -1.76
C THR A 134 -0.47 4.87 -0.27
N SER A 135 -1.45 4.19 0.34
CA SER A 135 -1.35 3.73 1.72
C SER A 135 -0.25 2.69 1.87
N TRP A 136 0.69 2.94 2.79
CA TRP A 136 1.77 2.01 3.09
C TRP A 136 1.23 0.67 3.62
N SER A 137 0.19 0.68 4.45
CA SER A 137 -0.38 -0.54 5.03
C SER A 137 -0.93 -1.45 3.92
N GLN A 138 -1.60 -0.88 2.92
CA GLN A 138 -2.06 -1.59 1.73
C GLN A 138 -0.91 -2.11 0.86
N VAL A 139 0.12 -1.30 0.59
CA VAL A 139 1.30 -1.71 -0.20
C VAL A 139 2.02 -2.86 0.47
N ARG A 140 2.20 -2.78 1.79
CA ARG A 140 2.82 -3.85 2.59
C ARG A 140 2.01 -5.13 2.51
N ALA A 141 0.72 -5.08 2.77
CA ALA A 141 -0.14 -6.26 2.67
C ALA A 141 -0.10 -6.87 1.26
N TRP A 142 -0.09 -6.04 0.22
CA TRP A 142 0.04 -6.48 -1.17
C TRP A 142 1.37 -7.18 -1.45
N LEU A 143 2.47 -6.63 -0.95
CA LEU A 143 3.79 -7.23 -1.11
C LEU A 143 3.96 -8.52 -0.31
N LEU A 144 3.40 -8.59 0.91
CA LEU A 144 3.50 -9.79 1.75
C LEU A 144 2.69 -10.95 1.18
N ARG A 145 1.44 -10.73 0.73
CA ARG A 145 0.62 -11.82 0.17
C ARG A 145 1.21 -12.43 -1.11
N HIS A 146 1.91 -11.64 -1.92
CA HIS A 146 2.61 -12.14 -3.10
C HIS A 146 3.83 -13.02 -2.76
N ASN A 147 4.30 -13.00 -1.50
CA ASN A 147 5.42 -13.80 -1.01
C ASN A 147 5.00 -14.86 0.03
N ASP A 148 3.76 -14.83 0.51
CA ASP A 148 3.23 -15.68 1.59
C ASP A 148 1.81 -16.16 1.25
N PRO A 149 1.66 -17.09 0.28
CA PRO A 149 0.36 -17.50 -0.23
C PRO A 149 -0.49 -18.18 0.86
N ILE A 150 -1.81 -18.16 0.66
CA ILE A 150 -2.75 -18.88 1.51
C ILE A 150 -2.39 -20.37 1.61
N PRO A 151 -2.55 -21.02 2.78
CA PRO A 151 -2.34 -22.45 2.93
C PRO A 151 -3.08 -23.26 1.85
N GLN A 152 -2.42 -24.29 1.34
CA GLN A 152 -2.98 -25.15 0.31
C GLN A 152 -4.09 -26.03 0.89
N PRO A 153 -5.09 -26.41 0.10
CA PRO A 153 -6.06 -27.41 0.52
C PRO A 153 -5.37 -28.76 0.75
N ASP A 154 -5.95 -29.56 1.66
CA ASP A 154 -5.59 -30.95 1.91
C ASP A 154 -5.98 -31.86 0.73
N GLU A 155 -5.74 -33.17 0.89
CA GLU A 155 -6.08 -34.19 -0.12
C GLU A 155 -7.58 -34.26 -0.44
N HIS A 156 -8.44 -33.72 0.43
CA HIS A 156 -9.88 -33.66 0.26
C HIS A 156 -10.35 -32.32 -0.34
N GLY A 157 -9.43 -31.45 -0.76
CA GLY A 157 -9.75 -30.14 -1.30
C GLY A 157 -10.17 -29.13 -0.22
N THR A 158 -10.03 -29.46 1.06
CA THR A 158 -10.45 -28.62 2.19
C THR A 158 -9.22 -27.94 2.81
N ARG A 159 -9.33 -26.66 3.15
CA ARG A 159 -8.24 -25.98 3.88
C ARG A 159 -8.43 -26.16 5.38
N VAL A 160 -7.35 -26.53 6.07
CA VAL A 160 -7.35 -26.69 7.52
C VAL A 160 -7.50 -25.32 8.19
N TRP A 161 -8.63 -25.08 8.87
CA TRP A 161 -8.94 -23.78 9.47
C TRP A 161 -7.86 -23.30 10.45
N ALA A 162 -7.26 -24.21 11.22
CA ALA A 162 -6.18 -23.86 12.14
C ALA A 162 -4.95 -23.27 11.43
N GLU A 163 -4.59 -23.80 10.26
CA GLU A 163 -3.48 -23.28 9.44
C GLU A 163 -3.83 -21.93 8.82
N VAL A 164 -5.06 -21.79 8.33
CA VAL A 164 -5.57 -20.53 7.80
C VAL A 164 -5.58 -19.46 8.89
N ARG A 165 -6.05 -19.78 10.09
CA ARG A 165 -6.04 -18.87 11.24
C ARG A 165 -4.63 -18.45 11.64
N ALA A 166 -3.68 -19.40 11.70
CA ALA A 166 -2.28 -19.07 11.97
C ALA A 166 -1.69 -18.16 10.88
N TRP A 167 -2.03 -18.41 9.62
CA TRP A 167 -1.64 -17.57 8.49
C TRP A 167 -2.27 -16.18 8.53
N LEU A 168 -3.55 -16.04 8.90
CA LEU A 168 -4.24 -14.75 9.09
C LEU A 168 -3.51 -13.91 10.15
N MET A 169 -3.15 -14.53 11.28
CA MET A 169 -2.62 -13.82 12.45
C MET A 169 -1.10 -13.61 12.45
N LYS A 170 -0.39 -14.10 11.43
CA LYS A 170 1.08 -14.16 11.38
C LYS A 170 1.78 -12.83 11.67
N HIS A 171 1.15 -11.72 11.29
CA HIS A 171 1.67 -10.36 11.41
C HIS A 171 0.72 -9.41 12.16
N ALA A 172 -0.25 -9.94 12.91
CA ALA A 172 -1.31 -9.14 13.54
C ALA A 172 -0.77 -8.10 14.55
N ALA A 173 0.35 -8.40 15.21
CA ALA A 173 0.97 -7.50 16.19
C ALA A 173 1.85 -6.40 15.55
N ASP A 174 2.07 -6.43 14.23
CA ASP A 174 3.01 -5.52 13.59
C ASP A 174 2.51 -4.07 13.67
N GLY A 175 3.38 -3.17 14.14
CA GLY A 175 3.04 -1.75 14.30
C GLY A 175 2.15 -1.43 15.52
N ALA A 176 1.84 -2.41 16.37
CA ALA A 176 1.17 -2.17 17.66
C ALA A 176 2.14 -1.63 18.74
N GLU A 177 3.45 -1.76 18.52
CA GLU A 177 4.47 -1.23 19.43
C GLU A 177 4.49 0.31 19.40
N PRO A 178 4.45 0.98 20.57
CA PRO A 178 4.61 2.42 20.64
C PRO A 178 5.97 2.86 20.09
N ARG A 179 5.97 3.98 19.36
CA ARG A 179 7.18 4.67 18.91
C ARG A 179 7.92 5.30 20.10
N ALA A 180 9.11 5.85 19.81
CA ALA A 180 9.93 6.53 20.82
C ALA A 180 9.21 7.70 21.52
N ASP A 181 8.18 8.28 20.89
CA ASP A 181 7.32 9.33 21.42
C ASP A 181 6.05 8.81 22.12
N GLY A 182 5.90 7.49 22.26
CA GLY A 182 4.74 6.83 22.87
C GLY A 182 3.52 6.69 21.96
N THR A 183 3.59 7.13 20.71
CA THR A 183 2.47 7.02 19.76
C THR A 183 2.48 5.69 19.01
N VAL A 184 1.30 5.14 18.73
CA VAL A 184 1.13 4.00 17.83
C VAL A 184 0.84 4.53 16.44
N TYR A 185 1.46 3.94 15.43
CA TYR A 185 1.22 4.32 14.05
C TYR A 185 -0.05 3.65 13.54
N LEU A 186 -1.06 4.47 13.25
CA LEU A 186 -2.33 4.04 12.67
C LEU A 186 -2.45 4.56 11.24
N ASP A 187 -3.07 3.77 10.38
CA ASP A 187 -3.35 4.14 9.00
C ASP A 187 -4.62 5.00 8.87
N GLU A 188 -5.05 5.27 7.64
CA GLU A 188 -6.21 6.12 7.34
C GLU A 188 -7.53 5.58 7.90
N LEU A 189 -7.58 4.30 8.27
CA LEU A 189 -8.75 3.66 8.89
C LEU A 189 -8.62 3.55 10.41
N GLY A 190 -7.56 4.12 10.99
CA GLY A 190 -7.27 3.98 12.41
C GLY A 190 -6.74 2.60 12.78
N LEU A 191 -6.24 1.83 11.80
CA LEU A 191 -5.72 0.48 12.02
C LEU A 191 -4.20 0.47 12.10
N THR A 192 -3.64 -0.43 12.90
CA THR A 192 -2.21 -0.74 12.80
C THR A 192 -1.93 -1.46 11.48
N VAL A 193 -0.66 -1.43 11.08
CA VAL A 193 -0.18 -2.15 9.90
C VAL A 193 -0.48 -3.66 9.98
N GLY A 194 -0.38 -4.25 11.17
CA GLY A 194 -0.71 -5.66 11.42
C GLY A 194 -2.21 -5.93 11.33
N GLN A 195 -3.06 -5.06 11.87
CA GLN A 195 -4.52 -5.18 11.74
C GLN A 195 -4.94 -5.10 10.26
N ARG A 196 -4.35 -4.18 9.48
CA ARG A 196 -4.61 -4.10 8.03
C ARG A 196 -4.16 -5.36 7.29
N ASP A 197 -3.01 -5.93 7.63
CA ASP A 197 -2.54 -7.20 7.03
C ASP A 197 -3.52 -8.35 7.29
N VAL A 198 -4.06 -8.44 8.51
CA VAL A 198 -5.07 -9.44 8.88
C VAL A 198 -6.35 -9.29 8.03
N ILE A 199 -6.83 -8.05 7.82
CA ILE A 199 -8.01 -7.78 6.98
C ILE A 199 -7.77 -8.18 5.53
N GLU A 200 -6.62 -7.81 4.96
CA GLU A 200 -6.26 -8.15 3.58
C GLU A 200 -6.11 -9.67 3.39
N ARG A 201 -5.57 -10.38 4.39
CA ARG A 201 -5.50 -11.84 4.39
C ARG A 201 -6.90 -12.48 4.52
N ALA A 202 -7.79 -11.89 5.32
CA ALA A 202 -9.18 -12.35 5.43
C ALA A 202 -9.93 -12.20 4.11
N ARG A 203 -9.71 -11.11 3.37
CA ARG A 203 -10.23 -10.90 2.01
C ARG A 203 -9.81 -12.02 1.06
N ILE A 204 -8.53 -12.41 1.06
CA ILE A 204 -8.01 -13.50 0.22
C ILE A 204 -8.61 -14.85 0.62
N ALA A 205 -8.75 -15.09 1.93
CA ALA A 205 -9.40 -16.30 2.43
C ALA A 205 -10.86 -16.38 1.97
N ARG A 206 -11.62 -15.28 2.06
CA ARG A 206 -12.99 -15.16 1.54
C ARG A 206 -13.07 -15.41 0.04
N ALA A 207 -12.20 -14.78 -0.75
CA ALA A 207 -12.10 -15.01 -2.19
C ALA A 207 -11.75 -16.46 -2.56
N SER A 208 -11.10 -17.20 -1.64
CA SER A 208 -10.79 -18.63 -1.77
C SER A 208 -11.89 -19.56 -1.24
N GLY A 209 -13.07 -19.01 -0.91
CA GLY A 209 -14.24 -19.76 -0.42
C GLY A 209 -14.21 -20.10 1.08
N ILE A 210 -13.32 -19.48 1.86
CA ILE A 210 -13.22 -19.72 3.30
C ILE A 210 -14.10 -18.70 4.04
N GLY A 211 -15.03 -19.19 4.85
CA GLY A 211 -15.83 -18.35 5.73
C GLY A 211 -14.97 -17.80 6.87
N VAL A 212 -14.64 -16.51 6.81
CA VAL A 212 -14.00 -15.77 7.92
C VAL A 212 -15.07 -14.88 8.56
N PRO A 213 -15.60 -15.23 9.76
CA PRO A 213 -16.61 -14.42 10.42
C PRO A 213 -16.03 -13.04 10.80
N SER A 214 -16.76 -11.96 10.49
CA SER A 214 -16.35 -10.59 10.83
C SER A 214 -16.28 -10.36 12.34
N GLU A 215 -17.18 -10.98 13.12
CA GLU A 215 -17.16 -10.93 14.59
C GLU A 215 -15.87 -11.53 15.16
N TRP A 216 -15.51 -12.73 14.70
CA TRP A 216 -14.25 -13.37 15.09
C TRP A 216 -13.04 -12.53 14.66
N LEU A 217 -13.07 -11.96 13.46
CA LEU A 217 -11.99 -11.14 12.95
C LEU A 217 -11.81 -9.89 13.82
N ALA A 218 -12.89 -9.16 14.10
CA ALA A 218 -12.90 -7.97 14.95
C ALA A 218 -12.34 -8.27 16.35
N GLU A 219 -12.80 -9.36 16.99
CA GLU A 219 -12.26 -9.83 18.27
C GLU A 219 -10.75 -10.13 18.17
N ALA A 220 -10.34 -10.87 17.13
CA ALA A 220 -8.95 -11.29 16.95
C ALA A 220 -7.98 -10.13 16.72
N ILE A 221 -8.47 -9.00 16.20
CA ILE A 221 -7.67 -7.78 16.00
C ILE A 221 -7.98 -6.67 17.02
N HIS A 222 -8.66 -7.00 18.13
CA HIS A 222 -8.98 -6.07 19.23
C HIS A 222 -9.81 -4.85 18.81
N LEU A 223 -10.72 -5.05 17.86
CA LEU A 223 -11.77 -4.11 17.50
C LEU A 223 -13.03 -4.42 18.34
N GLU A 224 -13.03 -3.96 19.58
CA GLU A 224 -14.04 -4.32 20.60
C GLU A 224 -15.13 -3.24 20.79
N GLU A 225 -15.08 -2.12 20.05
CA GLU A 225 -16.12 -1.10 20.17
C GLU A 225 -17.42 -1.53 19.45
N PRO A 226 -18.61 -1.16 19.99
CA PRO A 226 -19.88 -1.43 19.33
C PRO A 226 -19.91 -0.87 17.90
N GLY A 227 -20.33 -1.67 16.93
CA GLY A 227 -20.37 -1.26 15.52
C GLY A 227 -19.11 -1.61 14.72
N GLN A 228 -18.00 -2.00 15.35
CA GLN A 228 -16.76 -2.30 14.63
C GLN A 228 -16.81 -3.62 13.85
N ALA A 229 -17.54 -4.62 14.33
CA ALA A 229 -17.75 -5.86 13.59
C ALA A 229 -18.60 -5.64 12.33
N GLU A 230 -19.64 -4.80 12.42
CA GLU A 230 -20.46 -4.38 11.28
C GLU A 230 -19.65 -3.53 10.29
N TRP A 231 -18.88 -2.55 10.80
CA TRP A 231 -17.96 -1.75 9.99
C TRP A 231 -16.94 -2.60 9.24
N LEU A 232 -16.42 -3.66 9.88
CA LEU A 232 -15.47 -4.58 9.27
C LEU A 232 -16.12 -5.46 8.20
N ALA A 233 -17.36 -5.91 8.44
CA ALA A 233 -18.13 -6.63 7.44
C ALA A 233 -18.36 -5.75 6.19
N GLU A 234 -18.80 -4.51 6.38
CA GLU A 234 -18.96 -3.54 5.29
C GLU A 234 -17.64 -3.27 4.54
N LEU A 235 -16.53 -3.12 5.27
CA LEU A 235 -15.22 -2.89 4.68
C LEU A 235 -14.81 -4.07 3.77
N LEU A 236 -14.95 -5.30 4.26
CA LEU A 236 -14.64 -6.51 3.48
C LEU A 236 -15.54 -6.62 2.24
N ASP A 237 -16.82 -6.31 2.36
CA ASP A 237 -17.74 -6.33 1.22
C ASP A 237 -17.40 -5.26 0.17
N LEU A 238 -16.97 -4.07 0.61
CA LEU A 238 -16.49 -3.00 -0.29
C LEU A 238 -15.18 -3.38 -1.00
N GLU A 239 -14.25 -4.03 -0.28
CA GLU A 239 -12.98 -4.52 -0.83
C GLU A 239 -13.19 -5.70 -1.80
N ASP A 240 -14.13 -6.61 -1.51
CA ASP A 240 -14.53 -7.70 -2.40
C ASP A 240 -15.21 -7.17 -3.68
N ALA A 241 -16.02 -6.11 -3.56
CA ALA A 241 -16.64 -5.45 -4.70
C ALA A 241 -15.66 -4.62 -5.55
N GLY A 242 -14.37 -4.57 -5.19
CA GLY A 242 -13.34 -3.78 -5.86
C GLY A 242 -13.55 -2.26 -5.72
N ARG A 243 -14.41 -1.82 -4.79
CA ARG A 243 -14.75 -0.40 -4.57
C ARG A 243 -13.93 0.26 -3.48
N ALA A 244 -13.29 -0.50 -2.61
CA ALA A 244 -12.41 0.04 -1.58
C ALA A 244 -11.03 0.40 -2.12
N ALA A 245 -11.00 1.19 -3.20
CA ALA A 245 -9.89 2.07 -3.47
C ALA A 245 -10.07 3.28 -2.56
N LEU A 246 -9.59 3.15 -1.31
CA LEU A 246 -9.83 4.08 -0.21
C LEU A 246 -11.33 4.16 0.15
N ARG A 247 -11.68 4.00 1.43
CA ARG A 247 -12.75 4.86 1.95
C ARG A 247 -12.19 6.28 1.81
N VAL A 248 -12.40 6.85 0.63
CA VAL A 248 -12.90 8.20 0.51
C VAL A 248 -13.97 8.26 1.61
N GLN A 249 -13.60 8.74 2.81
CA GLN A 249 -14.49 9.74 3.39
C GLN A 249 -14.80 10.62 2.20
N ASP A 250 -16.08 10.72 1.83
CA ASP A 250 -16.57 11.73 0.91
C ASP A 250 -15.90 13.03 1.33
N THR A 251 -14.72 13.27 0.77
CA THR A 251 -14.02 14.51 0.86
C THR A 251 -14.90 15.26 -0.11
N PRO A 252 -15.71 16.21 0.38
CA PRO A 252 -16.47 17.01 -0.54
C PRO A 252 -15.41 17.54 -1.50
N VAL A 253 -15.58 17.26 -2.80
CA VAL A 253 -15.01 18.04 -3.90
C VAL A 253 -14.78 19.43 -3.33
N PRO A 254 -13.56 20.03 -3.31
CA PRO A 254 -13.28 21.23 -2.53
C PRO A 254 -14.31 22.29 -2.86
N GLN A 255 -15.38 22.28 -2.05
CA GLN A 255 -16.40 23.28 -2.06
C GLN A 255 -15.69 24.40 -1.33
N GLU A 256 -15.79 25.60 -1.89
CA GLU A 256 -15.34 26.79 -1.20
C GLU A 256 -15.69 26.65 0.29
N PRO A 257 -14.71 26.88 1.18
CA PRO A 257 -14.86 26.59 2.60
C PRO A 257 -16.21 27.11 3.07
N ARG A 258 -17.09 26.20 3.52
CA ARG A 258 -18.46 26.54 3.87
C ARG A 258 -18.39 27.46 5.09
N ARG A 259 -18.44 28.76 4.84
CA ARG A 259 -18.23 29.78 5.85
C ARG A 259 -19.56 30.20 6.46
N MET A 260 -19.59 30.27 7.78
CA MET A 260 -20.79 30.63 8.53
C MET A 260 -20.52 31.72 9.55
N ARG A 261 -21.49 32.65 9.66
CA ARG A 261 -21.51 33.63 10.74
C ARG A 261 -21.67 32.92 12.10
N PRO A 262 -21.20 33.51 13.21
CA PRO A 262 -21.13 32.84 14.52
C PRO A 262 -22.45 32.20 14.98
N THR A 263 -23.59 32.81 14.69
CA THR A 263 -24.90 32.28 15.07
C THR A 263 -25.30 31.04 14.25
N ALA A 264 -24.99 31.03 12.95
CA ALA A 264 -25.27 29.89 12.07
C ALA A 264 -24.31 28.74 12.37
N LEU A 265 -23.02 29.04 12.59
CA LEU A 265 -22.01 28.08 13.02
C LEU A 265 -22.41 27.39 14.34
N ALA A 266 -22.86 28.17 15.32
CA ALA A 266 -23.28 27.63 16.60
C ALA A 266 -24.46 26.66 16.45
N ARG A 267 -25.43 26.99 15.59
CA ARG A 267 -26.57 26.10 15.29
C ARG A 267 -26.12 24.81 14.60
N GLU A 268 -25.24 24.92 13.61
CA GLU A 268 -24.69 23.77 12.87
C GLU A 268 -23.93 22.80 13.81
N LEU A 269 -23.23 23.36 14.81
CA LEU A 269 -22.39 22.59 15.74
C LEU A 269 -23.10 22.25 17.07
N GLY A 270 -24.42 22.48 17.19
CA GLY A 270 -25.17 22.17 18.41
C GLY A 270 -24.79 23.01 19.64
N LEU A 271 -24.18 24.18 19.45
CA LEU A 271 -23.71 25.08 20.51
C LEU A 271 -24.55 26.35 20.62
N LYS A 272 -24.42 27.06 21.76
CA LYS A 272 -24.96 28.42 21.89
C LYS A 272 -24.03 29.42 21.18
N ALA A 273 -24.60 30.42 20.51
CA ALA A 273 -23.81 31.47 19.84
C ALA A 273 -22.89 32.24 20.80
N SER A 274 -23.26 32.33 22.09
CA SER A 274 -22.42 32.88 23.16
C SER A 274 -21.15 32.05 23.40
N THR A 275 -21.21 30.74 23.20
CA THR A 275 -20.09 29.81 23.40
C THR A 275 -19.05 29.99 22.30
N ILE A 276 -19.47 30.09 21.04
CA ILE A 276 -18.57 30.42 19.92
C ILE A 276 -17.89 31.78 20.13
N LYS A 277 -18.66 32.81 20.54
CA LYS A 277 -18.10 34.13 20.85
C LYS A 277 -17.12 34.10 22.01
N TYR A 278 -17.37 33.27 23.02
CA TYR A 278 -16.47 33.06 24.14
C TYR A 278 -15.15 32.46 23.66
N PHE A 279 -15.19 31.37 22.88
CA PHE A 279 -13.97 30.73 22.38
C PHE A 279 -13.12 31.67 21.53
N ALA A 280 -13.74 32.37 20.59
CA ALA A 280 -13.05 33.34 19.75
C ALA A 280 -12.41 34.51 20.52
N ARG A 281 -12.88 34.81 21.73
CA ARG A 281 -12.31 35.87 22.59
C ARG A 281 -11.25 35.33 23.55
N THR A 282 -11.40 34.09 23.99
CA THR A 282 -10.54 33.47 25.01
C THR A 282 -9.30 32.83 24.39
N TYR A 283 -9.45 32.22 23.21
CA TYR A 283 -8.40 31.49 22.51
C TYR A 283 -8.00 32.26 21.26
N THR A 284 -7.25 33.35 21.45
CA THR A 284 -6.69 34.16 20.35
C THR A 284 -5.23 33.76 20.12
N PRO A 285 -4.62 34.10 18.97
CA PRO A 285 -3.20 33.81 18.72
C PRO A 285 -2.25 34.39 19.78
N GLY A 286 -2.67 35.46 20.47
CA GLY A 286 -1.91 36.06 21.56
C GLY A 286 -2.17 35.47 22.96
N THR A 287 -3.19 34.61 23.11
CA THR A 287 -3.64 34.10 24.42
C THR A 287 -3.68 32.57 24.51
N SER A 288 -3.43 31.85 23.42
CA SER A 288 -3.44 30.39 23.40
C SER A 288 -2.46 29.82 22.37
N GLU A 289 -1.82 28.70 22.71
CA GLU A 289 -0.96 27.92 21.81
C GLU A 289 -1.75 27.24 20.67
N ASP A 290 -3.07 27.06 20.85
CA ASP A 290 -3.99 26.55 19.83
C ASP A 290 -5.18 27.51 19.70
N PRO A 291 -5.05 28.62 18.94
CA PRO A 291 -6.07 29.65 18.86
C PRO A 291 -7.33 29.15 18.11
N PHE A 292 -8.48 29.67 18.52
CA PHE A 292 -9.73 29.44 17.81
C PHE A 292 -9.63 30.04 16.39
N PRO A 293 -10.19 29.38 15.36
CA PRO A 293 -10.10 29.82 13.97
C PRO A 293 -10.48 31.29 13.78
N GLU A 294 -9.71 31.98 12.94
CA GLU A 294 -9.96 33.38 12.65
C GLU A 294 -11.17 33.56 11.74
N LYS A 295 -11.77 34.76 11.84
CA LYS A 295 -12.82 35.15 10.89
C LYS A 295 -12.19 35.66 9.61
N ASP A 296 -12.90 35.45 8.51
CA ASP A 296 -12.61 36.17 7.28
C ASP A 296 -13.08 37.64 7.34
N SER A 297 -12.88 38.36 6.24
CA SER A 297 -13.34 39.75 6.06
C SER A 297 -14.86 39.92 6.16
N SER A 298 -15.65 38.85 6.00
CA SER A 298 -17.11 38.84 6.10
C SER A 298 -17.62 38.52 7.52
N SER A 299 -16.71 38.38 8.49
CA SER A 299 -16.98 37.94 9.86
C SER A 299 -17.55 36.51 9.94
N ALA A 300 -17.21 35.67 8.98
CA ALA A 300 -17.58 34.26 8.93
C ALA A 300 -16.38 33.36 9.27
N TYR A 301 -16.69 32.25 9.93
CA TYR A 301 -15.73 31.21 10.28
C TYR A 301 -15.83 30.06 9.30
N ASP A 302 -14.70 29.41 9.06
CA ASP A 302 -14.70 28.10 8.40
C ASP A 302 -15.33 27.06 9.35
N VAL A 303 -16.36 26.37 8.86
CA VAL A 303 -17.11 25.37 9.65
C VAL A 303 -16.24 24.14 9.97
N ALA A 304 -15.41 23.70 9.02
CA ALA A 304 -14.57 22.51 9.20
C ALA A 304 -13.46 22.80 10.21
N GLU A 305 -12.77 23.93 10.05
CA GLU A 305 -11.70 24.36 10.95
C GLU A 305 -12.21 24.57 12.39
N ALA A 306 -13.39 25.20 12.55
CA ALA A 306 -14.01 25.39 13.85
C ALA A 306 -14.43 24.06 14.50
N ARG A 307 -14.95 23.10 13.72
CA ARG A 307 -15.33 21.78 14.22
C ARG A 307 -14.10 20.99 14.68
N GLU A 308 -13.05 20.94 13.87
CA GLU A 308 -11.80 20.26 14.20
C GLU A 308 -11.16 20.83 15.46
N TRP A 309 -11.12 22.17 15.56
CA TRP A 309 -10.60 22.84 16.75
C TRP A 309 -11.40 22.45 18.01
N LEU A 310 -12.74 22.42 17.91
CA LEU A 310 -13.60 22.05 19.03
C LEU A 310 -13.45 20.58 19.44
N ILE A 311 -13.25 19.67 18.50
CA ILE A 311 -12.98 18.25 18.78
C ILE A 311 -11.63 18.11 19.46
N ARG A 312 -10.58 18.71 18.89
CA ARG A 312 -9.20 18.69 19.42
C ARG A 312 -9.13 19.23 20.85
N ASN A 313 -9.91 20.27 21.15
CA ASN A 313 -9.97 20.92 22.47
C ASN A 313 -11.05 20.33 23.40
N ARG A 314 -11.67 19.20 23.02
CA ARG A 314 -12.72 18.48 23.77
C ARG A 314 -13.90 19.39 24.19
N LYS A 315 -14.28 20.32 23.30
CA LYS A 315 -15.37 21.31 23.49
C LYS A 315 -16.69 20.88 22.83
N LEU A 316 -16.67 19.78 22.08
CA LEU A 316 -17.86 19.05 21.62
C LEU A 316 -17.87 17.64 22.24
N PRO A 317 -19.03 17.12 22.66
CA PRO A 317 -19.19 15.68 22.86
C PRO A 317 -19.03 14.98 21.51
N VAL A 318 -18.29 13.86 21.49
CA VAL A 318 -17.89 13.14 20.25
C VAL A 318 -19.09 12.54 19.48
N ASP A 319 -20.31 12.63 20.03
CA ASP A 319 -21.46 11.86 19.56
C ASP A 319 -22.68 12.72 19.17
N GLN A 320 -22.48 13.68 18.26
CA GLN A 320 -23.59 14.39 17.60
C GLN A 320 -23.33 14.50 16.10
N SER A 321 -23.48 13.38 15.39
CA SER A 321 -23.89 13.39 13.99
C SER A 321 -25.36 13.84 13.91
N PRO A 322 -25.75 14.67 12.93
CA PRO A 322 -27.13 15.13 12.83
C PRO A 322 -28.07 13.94 12.57
N PRO A 323 -29.33 13.96 13.06
CA PRO A 323 -30.31 12.96 12.69
C PRO A 323 -30.50 13.02 11.17
N ALA A 324 -30.35 11.86 10.52
CA ALA A 324 -30.74 11.69 9.13
C ALA A 324 -32.25 11.91 9.03
N GLY A 325 -32.66 12.98 8.33
CA GLY A 325 -34.02 13.16 7.86
C GLY A 325 -34.73 14.42 8.37
N ALA A 326 -34.76 15.44 7.50
CA ALA A 326 -35.93 16.27 7.24
C ALA A 326 -35.88 16.72 5.77
#